data_AF-A0A7V9W542-F1
#
_entry.id   AF-A0A7V9W542-F1
#
_cell.length_a   1.000
_cell.length_b   1.000
_cell.length_c   1.000
_cell.angle_alpha   90.00
_cell.angle_beta   90.00
_cell.angle_gamma   90.00
#
_symmetry.space_group_name_H-M   'P 1'
#
loop_
_entity.id
_entity.type
_entity.pdbx_description
1 polymer ?
#
loop_
_entity_poly.entity_id
_entity_poly.type
_entity_poly.pdbx_seq_one_letter_code
_entity_poly.pdbx_strand_id
1 'polypeptide(L)'
;MSFQAFIDAAKSIISLGAKTNATARQEIREVVGKLGDELDRALSLTDSYLVGAKFSIDDDELSRYLADVDGKLMGSYYEHHICAGLYHLADKFDQIFDPTRFSVSLSSYTEIPRLINELKSGEQVVLDDLNDMATKLRDYSSQLLSGSMTREQVLKAVEYHREEIARYRKQIKQKRRTLLSKL
;
A
#
# COMPACT_ATOMS: atom_id res chain seq x y z
N MET A 1 -8.74 6.09 -1.37
CA MET A 1 -7.58 6.97 -1.69
C MET A 1 -6.56 6.05 -2.33
N SER A 2 -5.92 6.34 -3.46
CA SER A 2 -5.05 5.33 -4.10
C SER A 2 -3.65 5.29 -3.49
N PHE A 3 -2.87 4.25 -3.80
CA PHE A 3 -1.41 4.15 -3.58
C PHE A 3 -0.63 5.46 -3.86
N GLN A 4 -1.12 6.28 -4.78
CA GLN A 4 -0.57 7.60 -5.12
C GLN A 4 -0.76 8.64 -4.00
N ALA A 5 -1.90 8.64 -3.34
CA ALA A 5 -2.20 9.59 -2.27
C ALA A 5 -1.39 9.29 -1.00
N PHE A 6 -1.18 8.00 -0.71
CA PHE A 6 -0.22 7.55 0.30
C PHE A 6 1.18 8.13 0.05
N ILE A 7 1.64 8.05 -1.21
CA ILE A 7 2.93 8.55 -1.65
C ILE A 7 3.05 10.06 -1.46
N ASP A 8 1.96 10.80 -1.66
CA ASP A 8 1.92 12.25 -1.53
C ASP A 8 1.82 12.69 -0.06
N ALA A 9 1.17 11.89 0.79
CA ALA A 9 1.22 12.03 2.23
C ALA A 9 2.67 11.85 2.74
N ALA A 10 3.36 10.79 2.33
CA ALA A 10 4.74 10.52 2.72
C ALA A 10 5.72 11.65 2.31
N LYS A 11 5.50 12.31 1.17
CA LYS A 11 6.30 13.49 0.76
C LYS A 11 6.08 14.69 1.67
N SER A 12 4.83 14.96 2.02
CA SER A 12 4.45 16.15 2.78
C SER A 12 4.93 16.04 4.23
N ILE A 13 4.82 14.84 4.82
CA ILE A 13 5.44 14.46 6.10
C ILE A 13 6.92 14.85 6.17
N ILE A 14 7.64 14.72 5.06
CA ILE A 14 9.09 14.94 5.02
C ILE A 14 9.46 16.39 4.79
N SER A 15 8.68 17.11 3.99
CA SER A 15 8.79 18.56 3.90
C SER A 15 8.70 19.22 5.29
N LEU A 16 7.82 18.67 6.14
CA LEU A 16 7.57 19.15 7.49
C LEU A 16 8.60 18.63 8.50
N GLY A 17 8.93 17.34 8.43
CA GLY A 17 9.90 16.68 9.29
C GLY A 17 11.33 17.19 9.14
N ALA A 18 11.73 17.65 7.96
CA ALA A 18 13.08 18.19 7.74
C ALA A 18 13.39 19.44 8.59
N LYS A 19 12.37 20.13 9.11
CA LYS A 19 12.50 21.34 9.94
C LYS A 19 12.46 21.07 11.45
N THR A 20 12.28 19.82 11.87
CA THR A 20 12.19 19.43 13.28
C THR A 20 13.57 19.10 13.87
N ASN A 21 13.67 18.89 15.18
CA ASN A 21 14.94 18.55 15.86
C ASN A 21 15.42 17.11 15.53
N ALA A 22 16.66 16.77 15.92
CA ALA A 22 17.28 15.49 15.56
C ALA A 22 16.50 14.26 16.03
N THR A 23 15.90 14.30 17.23
CA THR A 23 15.09 13.21 17.78
C THR A 23 13.81 13.02 16.97
N ALA A 24 13.08 14.11 16.69
CA ALA A 24 11.86 14.06 15.89
C ALA A 24 12.15 13.60 14.45
N ARG A 25 13.27 14.01 13.84
CA ARG A 25 13.70 13.49 12.53
C ARG A 25 13.95 11.99 12.55
N GLN A 26 14.57 11.47 13.61
CA GLN A 26 14.81 10.03 13.76
C GLN A 26 13.49 9.25 13.88
N GLU A 27 12.54 9.74 14.68
CA GLU A 27 11.22 9.11 14.83
C GLU A 27 10.41 9.15 13.52
N ILE A 28 10.46 10.25 12.77
CA ILE A 28 9.85 10.36 11.44
C ILE A 28 10.49 9.37 10.46
N ARG A 29 11.83 9.22 10.47
CA ARG A 29 12.53 8.21 9.65
C ARG A 29 12.05 6.80 9.97
N GLU A 30 11.87 6.47 11.24
CA GLU A 30 11.37 5.16 11.66
C GLU A 30 9.94 4.91 11.17
N VAL A 31 9.05 5.89 11.32
CA VAL A 31 7.67 5.76 10.88
C VAL A 31 7.59 5.61 9.36
N VAL A 32 8.25 6.48 8.60
CA VAL A 32 8.29 6.41 7.13
C VAL A 32 8.95 5.11 6.65
N GLY A 33 9.96 4.62 7.37
CA GLY A 33 10.60 3.33 7.09
C GLY A 33 9.62 2.16 7.21
N LYS A 34 9.00 2.01 8.39
CA LYS A 34 8.02 0.95 8.67
C LYS A 34 6.84 0.98 7.72
N LEU A 35 6.34 2.17 7.43
CA LEU A 35 5.27 2.41 6.48
C LEU A 35 5.62 1.95 5.06
N GLY A 36 6.83 2.26 4.59
CA GLY A 36 7.32 1.78 3.30
C GLY A 36 7.52 0.26 3.25
N ASP A 37 7.89 -0.35 4.37
CA ASP A 37 8.06 -1.81 4.47
C ASP A 37 6.72 -2.53 4.42
N GLU A 38 5.70 -2.06 5.15
CA GLU A 38 4.34 -2.61 5.12
C GLU A 38 3.75 -2.58 3.72
N LEU A 39 3.96 -1.48 2.98
CA LEU A 39 3.47 -1.36 1.60
C LEU A 39 4.23 -2.24 0.59
N ASP A 40 5.55 -2.35 0.72
CA ASP A 40 6.30 -3.29 -0.14
C ASP A 40 5.87 -4.74 0.15
N ARG A 41 5.59 -5.07 1.42
CA ARG A 41 5.09 -6.38 1.84
C ARG A 41 3.71 -6.65 1.28
N ALA A 42 2.80 -5.68 1.37
CA ALA A 42 1.47 -5.77 0.79
C ALA A 42 1.55 -6.04 -0.72
N LEU A 43 2.28 -5.22 -1.46
CA LEU A 43 2.43 -5.39 -2.90
C LEU A 43 3.15 -6.69 -3.29
N SER A 44 4.10 -7.15 -2.47
CA SER A 44 4.80 -8.42 -2.70
C SER A 44 3.86 -9.62 -2.55
N LEU A 45 2.93 -9.57 -1.61
CA LEU A 45 1.93 -10.61 -1.42
C LEU A 45 0.94 -10.63 -2.60
N THR A 46 0.48 -9.46 -3.07
CA THR A 46 -0.36 -9.35 -4.27
C THR A 46 0.32 -9.95 -5.49
N ASP A 47 1.58 -9.57 -5.76
CA ASP A 47 2.33 -10.09 -6.91
C ASP A 47 2.50 -11.62 -6.81
N SER A 48 2.78 -12.14 -5.61
CA SER A 48 2.92 -13.59 -5.40
C SER A 48 1.65 -14.36 -5.73
N TYR A 49 0.48 -13.82 -5.37
CA TYR A 49 -0.80 -14.40 -5.74
C TYR A 49 -1.03 -14.33 -7.25
N LEU A 50 -0.77 -13.18 -7.89
CA LEU A 50 -0.92 -13.05 -9.35
C LEU A 50 0.03 -13.96 -10.14
N VAL A 51 1.23 -14.23 -9.64
CA VAL A 51 2.14 -15.25 -10.19
C VAL A 51 1.47 -16.63 -10.19
N GLY A 52 0.76 -16.96 -9.12
CA GLY A 52 0.06 -18.23 -8.95
C GLY A 52 -0.94 -18.55 -10.07
N ALA A 53 -1.60 -17.53 -10.63
CA ALA A 53 -2.56 -17.70 -11.72
C ALA A 53 -1.95 -18.34 -12.98
N LYS A 54 -0.64 -18.16 -13.21
CA LYS A 54 0.04 -18.76 -14.37
C LYS A 54 0.23 -20.27 -14.26
N PHE A 55 0.14 -20.83 -13.06
CA PHE A 55 0.36 -22.25 -12.80
C PHE A 55 -0.92 -23.08 -12.85
N SER A 56 -2.09 -22.45 -13.05
CA SER A 56 -3.31 -23.18 -13.34
C SER A 56 -3.14 -24.01 -14.61
N ILE A 57 -3.72 -25.20 -14.64
CA ILE A 57 -3.58 -26.17 -15.74
C ILE A 57 -4.63 -25.90 -16.82
N ASP A 58 -5.87 -25.59 -16.41
CA ASP A 58 -7.01 -25.38 -17.29
C ASP A 58 -7.84 -24.14 -16.89
N ASP A 59 -8.86 -23.84 -17.69
CA ASP A 59 -9.66 -22.62 -17.55
C ASP A 59 -10.55 -22.66 -16.30
N ASP A 60 -11.01 -23.85 -15.91
CA ASP A 60 -11.81 -24.06 -14.71
C ASP A 60 -10.99 -23.86 -13.44
N GLU A 61 -9.74 -24.32 -13.44
CA GLU A 61 -8.77 -24.08 -12.37
C GLU A 61 -8.37 -22.61 -12.29
N LEU A 62 -8.08 -21.96 -13.43
CA LEU A 62 -7.74 -20.54 -13.47
C LEU A 62 -8.90 -19.69 -12.96
N SER A 63 -10.11 -19.97 -13.41
CA SER A 63 -11.30 -19.25 -12.96
C SER A 63 -11.52 -19.41 -11.45
N ARG A 64 -11.46 -20.65 -10.93
CA ARG A 64 -11.58 -20.90 -9.48
C ARG A 64 -10.47 -20.22 -8.69
N TYR A 65 -9.24 -20.25 -9.21
CA TYR A 65 -8.11 -19.59 -8.55
C TYR A 65 -8.37 -18.10 -8.37
N LEU A 66 -8.79 -17.41 -9.44
CA LEU A 66 -9.08 -15.97 -9.46
C LEU A 66 -10.32 -15.58 -8.63
N ALA A 67 -11.36 -16.44 -8.62
CA ALA A 67 -12.55 -16.22 -7.80
C ALA A 67 -12.24 -16.33 -6.29
N ASP A 68 -11.27 -17.16 -5.93
CA ASP A 68 -10.84 -17.42 -4.55
C ASP A 68 -9.82 -16.38 -4.02
N VAL A 69 -9.82 -15.17 -4.59
CA VAL A 69 -8.95 -14.06 -4.15
C VAL A 69 -9.24 -13.66 -2.70
N ASP A 70 -10.49 -13.70 -2.26
CA ASP A 70 -10.86 -13.33 -0.90
C ASP A 70 -10.34 -14.38 0.12
N GLY A 71 -10.40 -15.67 -0.23
CA GLY A 71 -9.90 -16.75 0.62
C GLY A 71 -8.39 -16.80 0.71
N LYS A 72 -7.69 -16.62 -0.42
CA LYS A 72 -6.23 -16.73 -0.49
C LYS A 72 -5.51 -15.42 -0.21
N LEU A 73 -5.81 -14.38 -1.00
CA LEU A 73 -5.08 -13.13 -0.94
C LEU A 73 -5.53 -12.31 0.28
N MET A 74 -6.83 -12.04 0.42
CA MET A 74 -7.34 -11.26 1.55
C MET A 74 -7.15 -12.01 2.88
N GLY A 75 -7.37 -13.33 2.92
CA GLY A 75 -7.01 -14.18 4.06
C GLY A 75 -5.54 -14.00 4.49
N SER A 76 -4.60 -13.99 3.55
CA SER A 76 -3.18 -13.79 3.84
C SER A 76 -2.86 -12.38 4.37
N TYR A 77 -3.58 -11.34 3.93
CA TYR A 77 -3.44 -9.98 4.49
C TYR A 77 -3.83 -9.94 5.96
N TYR A 78 -4.98 -10.54 6.29
CA TYR A 78 -5.47 -10.60 7.67
C TYR A 78 -4.56 -11.44 8.56
N GLU A 79 -4.15 -12.63 8.10
CA GLU A 79 -3.29 -13.54 8.86
C GLU A 79 -1.92 -12.91 9.18
N HIS A 80 -1.31 -12.24 8.20
CA HIS A 80 0.00 -11.61 8.38
C HIS A 80 -0.05 -10.20 8.99
N HIS A 81 -1.25 -9.73 9.38
CA HIS A 81 -1.47 -8.40 9.97
C HIS A 81 -0.85 -7.28 9.14
N ILE A 82 -0.88 -7.44 7.81
CA ILE A 82 -0.31 -6.47 6.88
C ILE A 82 -1.07 -5.16 7.03
N CYS A 83 -0.33 -4.08 7.22
CA CYS A 83 -0.88 -2.74 7.46
C CYS A 83 -1.68 -2.55 8.78
N ALA A 84 -1.86 -3.58 9.62
CA ALA A 84 -2.57 -3.43 10.91
C ALA A 84 -1.85 -2.50 11.90
N GLY A 85 -0.55 -2.26 11.69
CA GLY A 85 0.26 -1.34 12.49
C GLY A 85 0.18 0.13 12.06
N LEU A 86 -0.55 0.45 10.98
CA LEU A 86 -0.60 1.81 10.44
C LEU A 86 -1.28 2.80 11.39
N TYR A 87 -2.31 2.38 12.12
CA TYR A 87 -2.92 3.19 13.18
C TYR A 87 -1.91 3.57 14.28
N HIS A 88 -1.14 2.60 14.77
CA HIS A 88 -0.11 2.84 15.79
C HIS A 88 1.01 3.75 15.29
N LEU A 89 1.36 3.66 14.01
CA LEU A 89 2.31 4.57 13.38
C LEU A 89 1.76 5.99 13.30
N ALA A 90 0.47 6.14 12.98
CA ALA A 90 -0.19 7.43 12.92
C ALA A 90 -0.39 8.07 14.30
N ASP A 91 -0.65 7.28 15.35
CA ASP A 91 -0.70 7.75 16.74
C ASP A 91 0.67 8.21 17.24
N LYS A 92 1.74 7.46 16.90
CA LYS A 92 3.11 7.92 17.15
C LYS A 92 3.40 9.21 16.41
N PHE A 93 2.90 9.34 15.18
CA PHE A 93 3.03 10.57 14.40
C PHE A 93 2.34 11.75 15.09
N ASP A 94 1.12 11.56 15.57
CA ASP A 94 0.37 12.56 16.34
C ASP A 94 1.16 13.08 17.55
N GLN A 95 1.79 12.16 18.30
CA GLN A 95 2.62 12.50 19.45
C GLN A 95 3.89 13.28 19.09
N ILE A 96 4.51 13.00 17.94
CA ILE A 96 5.72 13.70 17.47
C ILE A 96 5.42 15.18 17.18
N PHE A 97 4.21 15.47 16.69
CA PHE A 97 3.80 16.81 16.30
C PHE A 97 2.89 17.50 17.31
N ASP A 98 2.75 16.95 18.52
CA ASP A 98 2.04 17.59 19.61
C ASP A 98 2.72 18.92 19.98
N PRO A 99 2.02 20.07 19.84
CA PRO A 99 2.58 21.40 20.11
C PRO A 99 3.00 21.62 21.57
N THR A 100 2.54 20.77 22.51
CA THR A 100 2.97 20.82 23.92
C THR A 100 4.34 20.20 24.17
N ARG A 101 4.83 19.30 23.30
CA ARG A 101 6.13 18.65 23.43
C ARG A 101 7.24 19.28 22.59
N PHE A 102 6.90 19.91 21.46
CA PHE A 102 7.91 20.53 20.60
C PHE A 102 7.45 21.86 20.00
N SER A 103 8.33 22.87 20.10
CA SER A 103 8.18 24.20 19.51
C SER A 103 8.31 24.17 17.98
N VAL A 104 7.41 23.46 17.29
CA VAL A 104 7.31 23.50 15.83
C VAL A 104 6.67 24.83 15.44
N SER A 105 7.33 25.62 14.58
CA SER A 105 6.86 26.96 14.23
C SER A 105 5.42 26.91 13.67
N LEU A 106 4.56 27.79 14.18
CA LEU A 106 3.11 27.94 13.96
C LEU A 106 2.58 27.98 12.51
N SER A 107 3.43 27.89 11.49
CA SER A 107 3.06 28.08 10.08
C SER A 107 2.57 26.82 9.33
N SER A 108 2.60 25.63 9.97
CA SER A 108 2.28 24.34 9.31
C SER A 108 1.09 23.57 9.92
N TYR A 109 0.27 24.23 10.74
CA TYR A 109 -0.74 23.60 11.61
C TYR A 109 -1.91 22.92 10.87
N THR A 110 -2.17 23.24 9.60
CA THR A 110 -3.26 22.62 8.82
C THR A 110 -2.82 21.39 8.03
N GLU A 111 -1.54 21.29 7.65
CA GLU A 111 -1.04 20.17 6.85
C GLU A 111 -0.74 18.94 7.71
N ILE A 112 -0.25 19.12 8.93
CA ILE A 112 0.16 18.03 9.82
C ILE A 112 -1.03 17.15 10.27
N PRO A 113 -2.13 17.71 10.81
CA PRO A 113 -3.31 16.91 11.18
C PRO A 113 -3.97 16.25 9.96
N ARG A 114 -3.92 16.90 8.79
CA ARG A 114 -4.41 16.31 7.54
C ARG A 114 -3.59 15.07 7.17
N LEU A 115 -2.26 15.14 7.28
CA LEU A 115 -1.36 14.04 7.01
C LEU A 115 -1.47 12.89 8.00
N ILE A 116 -1.63 13.21 9.29
CA ILE A 116 -1.90 12.21 10.33
C ILE A 116 -3.23 11.51 10.03
N ASN A 117 -4.27 12.25 9.65
CA ASN A 117 -5.55 11.67 9.25
C ASN A 117 -5.43 10.84 7.97
N GLU A 118 -4.66 11.27 6.97
CA GLU A 118 -4.38 10.50 5.75
C GLU A 118 -3.63 9.19 6.07
N LEU A 119 -2.69 9.20 7.03
CA LEU A 119 -2.02 7.99 7.54
C LEU A 119 -2.95 7.07 8.34
N LYS A 120 -3.77 7.63 9.24
CA LYS A 120 -4.81 6.88 9.99
C LYS A 120 -5.79 6.22 9.02
N SER A 121 -6.08 6.87 7.90
CA SER A 121 -6.92 6.35 6.82
C SER A 121 -6.18 5.38 5.88
N GLY A 122 -4.85 5.28 5.98
CA GLY A 122 -3.98 4.58 5.04
C GLY A 122 -4.20 3.06 5.01
N GLU A 123 -4.55 2.46 6.13
CA GLU A 123 -4.88 1.03 6.20
C GLU A 123 -6.14 0.72 5.41
N GLN A 124 -7.22 1.48 5.65
CA GLN A 124 -8.48 1.29 4.96
C GLN A 124 -8.33 1.53 3.45
N VAL A 125 -7.50 2.50 3.09
CA VAL A 125 -7.10 2.78 1.71
C VAL A 125 -6.39 1.62 1.03
N VAL A 126 -5.41 1.01 1.69
CA VAL A 126 -4.70 -0.16 1.14
C VAL A 126 -5.68 -1.31 0.99
N LEU A 127 -6.57 -1.53 1.96
CA LEU A 127 -7.62 -2.54 1.88
C LEU A 127 -8.60 -2.27 0.74
N ASP A 128 -8.95 -1.01 0.48
CA ASP A 128 -9.81 -0.62 -0.65
C ASP A 128 -9.13 -0.91 -1.99
N ASP A 129 -7.86 -0.52 -2.17
CA ASP A 129 -7.10 -0.81 -3.40
C ASP A 129 -6.95 -2.34 -3.63
N LEU A 130 -6.83 -3.12 -2.55
CA LEU A 130 -6.82 -4.58 -2.60
C LEU A 130 -8.18 -5.17 -2.95
N ASN A 131 -9.27 -4.61 -2.42
CA ASN A 131 -10.63 -4.99 -2.76
C ASN A 131 -10.97 -4.69 -4.22
N ASP A 132 -10.46 -3.57 -4.75
CA ASP A 132 -10.58 -3.23 -6.17
C ASP A 132 -9.84 -4.26 -7.05
N MET A 133 -8.64 -4.67 -6.64
CA MET A 133 -7.90 -5.74 -7.32
C MET A 133 -8.68 -7.06 -7.24
N ALA A 134 -9.17 -7.44 -6.07
CA ALA A 134 -9.97 -8.64 -5.88
C ALA A 134 -11.21 -8.65 -6.79
N THR A 135 -11.89 -7.50 -6.91
CA THR A 135 -13.04 -7.34 -7.79
C THR A 135 -12.65 -7.56 -9.26
N LYS A 136 -11.55 -6.98 -9.74
CA LYS A 136 -11.04 -7.21 -11.10
C LYS A 136 -10.72 -8.70 -11.36
N LEU A 137 -10.15 -9.41 -10.40
CA LEU A 137 -9.83 -10.82 -10.55
C LEU A 137 -11.11 -11.69 -10.60
N ARG A 138 -12.11 -11.37 -9.79
CA ARG A 138 -13.45 -12.00 -9.88
C ARG A 138 -14.13 -11.71 -11.22
N ASP A 139 -13.98 -10.50 -11.75
CA ASP A 139 -14.48 -10.14 -13.07
C ASP A 139 -13.79 -10.94 -14.17
N TYR A 140 -12.47 -11.11 -14.11
CA TYR A 140 -11.74 -11.96 -15.06
C TYR A 140 -12.15 -13.43 -14.96
N SER A 141 -12.39 -13.95 -13.75
CA SER A 141 -12.96 -15.29 -13.55
C SER A 141 -14.32 -15.43 -14.25
N SER A 142 -15.22 -14.46 -14.05
CA SER A 142 -16.55 -14.46 -14.65
C SER A 142 -16.51 -14.33 -16.18
N GLN A 143 -15.59 -13.51 -16.70
CA GLN A 143 -15.37 -13.32 -18.13
C GLN A 143 -14.75 -14.55 -18.79
N LEU A 144 -13.90 -15.30 -18.08
CA LEU A 144 -13.37 -16.57 -18.55
C LEU A 144 -14.48 -17.64 -18.64
N LEU A 145 -15.32 -17.76 -17.59
CA LEU A 145 -16.41 -18.74 -17.56
C LEU A 145 -17.50 -18.46 -18.59
N SER A 146 -17.81 -17.19 -18.84
CA SER A 146 -18.78 -16.79 -19.86
C SER A 146 -18.22 -16.86 -21.28
N GLY A 147 -16.91 -17.14 -21.45
CA GLY A 147 -16.23 -17.15 -22.74
C GLY A 147 -16.02 -15.77 -23.36
N SER A 148 -16.29 -14.68 -22.63
CA SER A 148 -16.06 -13.31 -23.11
C SER A 148 -14.58 -12.94 -23.15
N MET A 149 -13.75 -13.61 -22.35
CA MET A 149 -12.28 -13.55 -22.44
C MET A 149 -11.72 -14.95 -22.61
N THR A 150 -10.67 -15.06 -23.42
CA THR A 150 -9.86 -16.28 -23.49
C THR A 150 -8.87 -16.35 -22.33
N ARG A 151 -8.39 -17.55 -22.01
CA ARG A 151 -7.31 -17.78 -21.05
C ARG A 151 -6.12 -16.85 -21.26
N GLU A 152 -5.67 -16.70 -22.50
CA GLU A 152 -4.50 -15.88 -22.84
C GLU A 152 -4.76 -14.41 -22.54
N GLN A 153 -5.96 -13.91 -22.82
CA GLN A 153 -6.35 -12.53 -22.51
C GLN A 153 -6.38 -12.29 -20.99
N VAL A 154 -6.91 -13.25 -20.21
CA VAL A 154 -6.92 -13.16 -18.75
C VAL A 154 -5.51 -13.16 -18.18
N LEU A 155 -4.65 -14.09 -18.62
CA LEU A 155 -3.25 -14.15 -18.16
C LEU A 155 -2.47 -12.89 -18.54
N LYS A 156 -2.76 -12.30 -19.70
CA LYS A 156 -2.18 -11.02 -20.11
C LYS A 156 -2.64 -9.85 -19.23
N ALA A 157 -3.92 -9.81 -18.85
CA ALA A 157 -4.44 -8.81 -17.93
C ALA A 157 -3.84 -8.96 -16.51
N VAL A 158 -3.69 -10.19 -16.04
CA VAL A 158 -2.96 -10.50 -14.80
C VAL A 158 -1.53 -10.01 -14.87
N GLU A 159 -0.82 -10.26 -15.99
CA GLU A 159 0.55 -9.80 -16.15
C GLU A 159 0.67 -8.28 -16.18
N TYR A 160 -0.29 -7.59 -16.80
CA TYR A 160 -0.36 -6.14 -16.76
C TYR A 160 -0.40 -5.61 -15.32
N HIS A 161 -1.25 -6.17 -14.46
CA HIS A 161 -1.31 -5.77 -13.05
C HIS A 161 -0.04 -6.10 -12.28
N ARG A 162 0.64 -7.21 -12.61
CA ARG A 162 1.97 -7.52 -12.03
C ARG A 162 3.00 -6.47 -12.39
N GLU A 163 3.02 -6.00 -13.63
CA GLU A 163 3.90 -4.90 -14.04
C GLU A 163 3.57 -3.60 -13.31
N GLU A 164 2.29 -3.28 -13.12
CA GLU A 164 1.86 -2.11 -12.34
C GLU A 164 2.35 -2.21 -10.89
N ILE A 165 2.15 -3.35 -10.24
CA ILE A 165 2.64 -3.62 -8.89
C ILE A 165 4.16 -3.46 -8.81
N ALA A 166 4.90 -4.02 -9.77
CA ALA A 166 6.36 -3.89 -9.82
C ALA A 166 6.80 -2.42 -9.96
N ARG A 167 6.08 -1.63 -10.77
CA ARG A 167 6.32 -0.17 -10.90
C ARG A 167 6.05 0.54 -9.57
N TYR A 168 4.94 0.23 -8.88
CA TYR A 168 4.64 0.82 -7.58
C TYR A 168 5.68 0.47 -6.52
N ARG A 169 6.10 -0.80 -6.42
CA ARG A 169 7.17 -1.23 -5.52
C ARG A 169 8.48 -0.46 -5.75
N LYS A 170 8.86 -0.27 -7.02
CA LYS A 170 10.04 0.52 -7.38
C LYS A 170 9.89 1.98 -6.95
N GLN A 171 8.72 2.58 -7.16
CA GLN A 171 8.45 3.95 -6.72
C GLN A 171 8.50 4.10 -5.20
N ILE A 172 7.94 3.16 -4.43
CA ILE A 172 8.01 3.17 -2.97
C ILE A 172 9.46 3.08 -2.51
N LYS A 173 10.25 2.13 -3.04
CA LYS A 173 11.66 1.98 -2.69
C LYS A 173 12.48 3.22 -3.00
N GLN A 174 12.28 3.81 -4.18
CA GLN A 174 12.95 5.05 -4.59
C GLN A 174 12.55 6.21 -3.69
N LYS A 175 11.24 6.41 -3.48
CA LYS A 175 10.73 7.47 -2.60
C LYS A 175 11.26 7.28 -1.20
N ARG A 176 11.10 6.11 -0.57
CA ARG A 176 11.66 5.78 0.75
C ARG A 176 13.15 6.13 0.85
N ARG A 177 13.97 5.75 -0.13
CA ARG A 177 15.40 6.07 -0.15
C ARG A 177 15.67 7.58 -0.21
N THR A 178 15.00 8.29 -1.14
CA THR A 178 15.12 9.75 -1.25
C THR A 178 14.65 10.45 0.02
N LEU A 179 13.57 9.97 0.61
CA LEU A 179 12.94 10.47 1.81
C LEU A 179 13.86 10.32 3.03
N LEU A 180 14.42 9.12 3.25
CA LEU A 180 15.37 8.85 4.34
C LEU A 180 16.71 9.60 4.18
N SER A 181 17.10 9.95 2.95
CA SER A 181 18.32 10.73 2.71
C SER A 181 18.20 12.23 2.98
N LYS A 182 16.97 12.74 3.11
CA LYS A 182 16.67 14.17 3.28
C LYS A 182 16.27 14.56 4.72
N LEU A 183 15.68 13.64 5.47
CA LEU A 183 15.62 13.70 6.93
C LEU A 183 17.00 13.46 7.51
#